data_AF-A0A545UGD4-F1
#
_entry.id   AF-A0A545UGD4-F1
#
_cell.length_a   1.000
_cell.length_b   1.000
_cell.length_c   1.000
_cell.angle_alpha   90.00
_cell.angle_beta   90.00
_cell.angle_gamma   90.00
#
_symmetry.space_group_name_H-M   'P 1'
#
loop_
_entity.id
_entity.type
_entity.pdbx_description
1 polymer ?
#
loop_
_entity_poly.entity_id
_entity_poly.type
_entity_poly.pdbx_seq_one_letter_code
_entity_poly.pdbx_strand_id
1 'polypeptide(L)'
;MYSEAWDIIYCFIERRTRALDHLMPVDSEANIGLEPQSAAIAVSEVTVVTESEQPLKKPVNLALETNQELLAALKECHGKLVNLISENEARSIVVALIIQSDEIVLKNPSLDSRERWFKLQQQLLKVSDGGNQFFRYLERLMASPAKNKFSLQVFYLCLKQGFAGEYIDRKVELEKIIFRLAELIESTLHYTPVDKIVNTSSAVSDESQFDNRREDRFIDFSRHTPITYLKTNKDKVGKGLSITEYLRRRIGV
;
A
#
# COMPACT_ATOMS: atom_id res chain seq x y z
N MET A 1 -17.83 -6.46 -9.11
CA MET A 1 -17.46 -5.14 -8.58
C MET A 1 -16.09 -5.17 -7.93
N TYR A 2 -15.88 -5.83 -6.78
CA TYR A 2 -14.58 -5.78 -6.10
C TYR A 2 -13.39 -6.41 -6.84
N SER A 3 -13.61 -7.30 -7.82
CA SER A 3 -12.51 -7.87 -8.63
C SER A 3 -11.70 -6.78 -9.35
N GLU A 4 -12.36 -5.84 -10.02
CA GLU A 4 -11.69 -4.77 -10.77
C GLU A 4 -10.99 -3.78 -9.82
N ALA A 5 -11.61 -3.49 -8.67
CA ALA A 5 -11.01 -2.65 -7.64
C ALA A 5 -9.74 -3.30 -7.04
N TRP A 6 -9.75 -4.63 -6.85
CA TRP A 6 -8.57 -5.38 -6.46
C TRP A 6 -7.47 -5.30 -7.51
N ASP A 7 -7.79 -5.48 -8.80
CA ASP A 7 -6.79 -5.39 -9.87
C ASP A 7 -6.10 -4.01 -9.87
N ILE A 8 -6.83 -2.92 -9.63
CA ILE A 8 -6.25 -1.57 -9.48
C ILE A 8 -5.28 -1.50 -8.29
N ILE A 9 -5.68 -2.03 -7.13
CA ILE A 9 -4.84 -2.05 -5.92
C ILE A 9 -3.58 -2.90 -6.15
N TYR A 10 -3.69 -4.04 -6.82
CA TYR A 10 -2.53 -4.87 -7.16
C TYR A 10 -1.59 -4.20 -8.15
N CYS A 11 -2.12 -3.57 -9.20
CA CYS A 11 -1.29 -2.79 -10.12
C CYS A 11 -0.50 -1.70 -9.37
N PHE A 12 -1.13 -1.03 -8.39
CA PHE A 12 -0.41 -0.10 -7.51
C PHE A 12 0.67 -0.80 -6.70
N ILE A 13 0.35 -1.91 -6.02
CA ILE A 13 1.31 -2.65 -5.18
C ILE A 13 2.51 -3.14 -6.00
N GLU A 14 2.29 -3.71 -7.17
CA GLU A 14 3.37 -4.18 -8.06
C GLU A 14 4.26 -3.02 -8.51
N ARG A 15 3.66 -1.89 -8.90
CA ARG A 15 4.40 -0.69 -9.29
C ARG A 15 5.19 -0.13 -8.12
N ARG A 16 4.61 -0.09 -6.92
CA ARG A 16 5.29 0.31 -5.70
C ARG A 16 6.50 -0.59 -5.44
N THR A 17 6.32 -1.91 -5.42
CA THR A 17 7.41 -2.86 -5.17
C THR A 17 8.55 -2.64 -6.16
N ARG A 18 8.26 -2.58 -7.47
CA ARG A 18 9.28 -2.31 -8.49
C ARG A 18 10.01 -0.99 -8.29
N ALA A 19 9.28 0.09 -8.02
CA ALA A 19 9.87 1.41 -7.80
C ALA A 19 10.76 1.44 -6.54
N LEU A 20 10.40 0.67 -5.52
CA LEU A 20 11.17 0.53 -4.29
C LEU A 20 12.37 -0.43 -4.45
N ASP A 21 12.27 -1.49 -5.25
CA ASP A 21 13.40 -2.38 -5.55
C ASP A 21 14.57 -1.62 -6.17
N HIS A 22 14.28 -0.64 -7.03
CA HIS A 22 15.31 0.24 -7.59
C HIS A 22 15.97 1.14 -6.53
N LEU A 23 15.21 1.57 -5.53
CA LEU A 23 15.73 2.37 -4.41
C LEU A 23 16.48 1.49 -3.38
N MET A 24 16.20 0.19 -3.37
CA MET A 24 16.64 -0.78 -2.38
C MET A 24 17.30 -1.98 -3.09
N PRO A 25 18.43 -1.80 -3.80
CA PRO A 25 19.14 -2.93 -4.34
C PRO A 25 19.49 -3.86 -3.18
N VAL A 26 19.03 -5.10 -3.25
CA VAL A 26 19.48 -6.16 -2.35
C VAL A 26 20.99 -6.19 -2.53
N ASP A 27 21.75 -6.01 -1.45
CA ASP A 27 23.21 -6.18 -1.48
C ASP A 27 23.50 -7.63 -1.90
N SER A 28 23.61 -7.84 -3.20
CA SER A 28 24.24 -9.02 -3.77
C SER A 28 25.72 -8.90 -3.40
N GLU A 29 26.18 -9.84 -2.57
CA GLU A 29 27.58 -10.09 -2.19
C GLU A 29 28.14 -9.29 -1.01
N ALA A 30 27.55 -9.50 0.18
CA ALA A 30 28.34 -9.47 1.41
C ALA A 30 29.16 -10.76 1.55
N ASN A 31 30.32 -10.78 0.89
CA ASN A 31 31.62 -11.14 1.47
C ASN A 31 31.66 -12.36 2.43
N ILE A 32 31.82 -13.57 1.88
CA ILE A 32 32.45 -14.69 2.60
C ILE A 32 33.90 -14.75 2.14
N GLY A 33 34.77 -14.13 2.94
CA GLY A 33 36.20 -14.12 2.72
C GLY A 33 36.80 -15.52 2.82
N LEU A 34 37.66 -15.85 1.85
CA LEU A 34 38.71 -16.84 1.92
C LEU A 34 39.88 -16.33 1.08
N GLU A 35 40.81 -15.65 1.74
CA GLU A 35 42.21 -15.55 1.29
C GLU A 35 42.83 -16.96 1.29
N PRO A 36 43.72 -17.28 0.34
CA PRO A 36 45.13 -17.22 0.70
C PRO A 36 46.09 -16.74 -0.41
N GLN A 37 46.90 -15.75 -0.06
CA GLN A 37 48.34 -15.54 -0.33
C GLN A 37 49.04 -16.27 -1.51
N SER A 38 49.79 -15.43 -2.24
CA SER A 38 51.09 -15.67 -2.90
C SER A 38 51.14 -16.41 -4.25
N ALA A 39 51.42 -15.67 -5.33
CA ALA A 39 52.75 -15.63 -5.96
C ALA A 39 52.77 -14.68 -7.18
N ALA A 40 53.89 -13.96 -7.32
CA ALA A 40 54.18 -12.97 -8.36
C ALA A 40 54.35 -13.56 -9.78
N ILE A 41 54.21 -12.73 -10.82
CA ILE A 41 55.22 -12.45 -11.88
C ILE A 41 54.67 -11.43 -12.93
N ALA A 42 55.40 -10.31 -13.03
CA ALA A 42 55.75 -9.40 -14.14
C ALA A 42 54.92 -9.25 -15.45
N VAL A 43 54.59 -7.97 -15.72
CA VAL A 43 54.85 -7.14 -16.94
C VAL A 43 54.17 -7.50 -18.27
N SER A 44 53.22 -6.67 -18.74
CA SER A 44 53.42 -5.69 -19.84
C SER A 44 52.10 -5.01 -20.25
N GLU A 45 52.22 -3.75 -20.68
CA GLU A 45 51.19 -2.85 -21.23
C GLU A 45 50.35 -3.46 -22.37
N VAL A 46 49.06 -3.13 -22.46
CA VAL A 46 48.43 -2.51 -23.64
C VAL A 46 47.08 -1.92 -23.25
N THR A 47 46.93 -0.64 -23.56
CA THR A 47 45.74 0.21 -23.52
C THR A 47 44.62 -0.32 -24.44
N VAL A 48 43.43 -0.57 -23.90
CA VAL A 48 42.16 -0.41 -24.64
C VAL A 48 41.14 0.22 -23.70
N VAL A 49 41.02 1.54 -23.82
CA VAL A 49 39.86 2.31 -23.36
C VAL A 49 38.73 2.03 -24.34
N THR A 50 37.62 1.48 -23.85
CA THR A 50 36.24 1.97 -24.12
C THR A 50 35.25 1.02 -23.43
N GLU A 51 35.04 1.20 -22.13
CA GLU A 51 33.77 0.82 -21.51
C GLU A 51 32.99 2.09 -21.21
N SER A 52 31.81 2.14 -21.82
CA SER A 52 30.80 3.17 -21.64
C SER A 52 30.30 3.11 -20.19
N GLU A 53 30.98 3.80 -19.28
CA GLU A 53 30.43 4.13 -17.96
C GLU A 53 29.23 5.07 -18.15
N GLN A 54 28.03 4.50 -18.14
CA GLN A 54 26.84 5.29 -17.86
C GLN A 54 26.98 5.83 -16.43
N PRO A 55 26.88 7.15 -16.21
CA PRO A 55 27.09 7.71 -14.89
C PRO A 55 26.01 7.17 -13.96
N LEU A 56 26.43 6.41 -12.93
CA LEU A 56 25.61 5.98 -11.81
C LEU A 56 24.78 7.20 -11.35
N LYS A 57 23.46 7.17 -11.56
CA LYS A 57 22.55 8.24 -11.14
C LYS A 57 22.81 8.53 -9.66
N LYS A 58 23.23 9.76 -9.32
CA LYS A 58 23.46 10.16 -7.92
C LYS A 58 22.24 9.81 -7.05
N PRO A 59 22.43 9.31 -5.81
CA PRO A 59 21.37 8.75 -4.97
C PRO A 59 20.25 9.74 -4.58
N VAL A 60 20.50 11.06 -4.68
CA VAL A 60 19.51 12.11 -4.38
C VAL A 60 18.39 12.17 -5.42
N ASN A 61 18.70 11.96 -6.70
CA ASN A 61 17.66 11.98 -7.75
C ASN A 61 16.76 10.75 -7.66
N LEU A 62 17.30 9.60 -7.26
CA LEU A 62 16.54 8.35 -7.26
C LEU A 62 15.42 8.36 -6.21
N ALA A 63 15.68 8.79 -4.97
CA ALA A 63 14.65 8.84 -3.94
C ALA A 63 13.51 9.81 -4.30
N LEU A 64 13.84 10.95 -4.92
CA LEU A 64 12.84 11.91 -5.38
C LEU A 64 12.05 11.37 -6.59
N GLU A 65 12.73 10.76 -7.57
CA GLU A 65 12.10 10.11 -8.73
C GLU A 65 11.13 9.01 -8.27
N THR A 66 11.56 8.12 -7.38
CA THR A 66 10.70 7.08 -6.78
C THR A 66 9.52 7.70 -6.03
N ASN A 67 9.75 8.76 -5.25
CA ASN A 67 8.67 9.42 -4.52
C ASN A 67 7.61 10.01 -5.47
N GLN A 68 8.04 10.69 -6.53
CA GLN A 68 7.15 11.26 -7.56
C GLN A 68 6.39 10.15 -8.29
N GLU A 69 7.04 9.03 -8.58
CA GLU A 69 6.39 7.88 -9.18
C GLU A 69 5.28 7.32 -8.27
N LEU A 70 5.57 7.12 -6.98
CA LEU A 70 4.56 6.63 -6.02
C LEU A 70 3.39 7.61 -5.87
N LEU A 71 3.66 8.92 -5.84
CA LEU A 71 2.62 9.94 -5.81
C LEU A 71 1.70 9.86 -7.04
N ALA A 72 2.27 9.72 -8.24
CA ALA A 72 1.50 9.58 -9.47
C ALA A 72 0.67 8.28 -9.46
N ALA A 73 1.27 7.17 -9.04
CA ALA A 73 0.60 5.87 -8.96
C ALA A 73 -0.55 5.87 -7.94
N LEU A 74 -0.39 6.53 -6.79
CA LEU A 74 -1.45 6.69 -5.78
C LEU A 74 -2.61 7.54 -6.31
N LYS A 75 -2.32 8.64 -7.01
CA LYS A 75 -3.34 9.49 -7.64
C LYS A 75 -4.13 8.72 -8.69
N GLU A 76 -3.44 7.98 -9.54
CA GLU A 76 -4.05 7.12 -10.56
C GLU A 76 -4.90 6.02 -9.92
N CYS A 77 -4.39 5.36 -8.88
CA CYS A 77 -5.10 4.35 -8.10
C CYS A 77 -6.41 4.92 -7.53
N HIS A 78 -6.33 6.07 -6.84
CA HIS A 78 -7.50 6.77 -6.32
C HIS A 78 -8.52 7.09 -7.42
N GLY A 79 -8.07 7.74 -8.50
CA GLY A 79 -8.93 8.12 -9.63
C GLY A 79 -9.64 6.94 -10.29
N LYS A 80 -9.01 5.77 -10.34
CA LYS A 80 -9.65 4.55 -10.84
C LYS A 80 -10.62 3.95 -9.82
N LEU A 81 -10.28 3.95 -8.54
CA LEU A 81 -11.14 3.39 -7.48
C LEU A 81 -12.45 4.17 -7.32
N VAL A 82 -12.43 5.50 -7.38
CA VAL A 82 -13.65 6.33 -7.22
C VAL A 82 -14.68 6.12 -8.34
N ASN A 83 -14.26 5.55 -9.49
CA ASN A 83 -15.16 5.15 -10.57
C ASN A 83 -15.86 3.81 -10.31
N LEU A 84 -15.40 3.02 -9.32
CA LEU A 84 -15.89 1.67 -9.03
C LEU A 84 -16.54 1.54 -7.65
N ILE A 85 -16.10 2.34 -6.69
CA ILE A 85 -16.54 2.31 -5.29
C ILE A 85 -16.76 3.74 -4.78
N SER A 86 -17.37 3.89 -3.61
CA SER A 86 -17.63 5.21 -3.03
C SER A 86 -16.32 5.97 -2.77
N GLU A 87 -16.37 7.31 -2.92
CA GLU A 87 -15.25 8.20 -2.64
C GLU A 87 -14.64 7.95 -1.25
N ASN A 88 -15.49 7.78 -0.22
CA ASN A 88 -15.03 7.53 1.15
C ASN A 88 -14.28 6.19 1.29
N GLU A 89 -14.77 5.15 0.60
CA GLU A 89 -14.13 3.84 0.60
C GLU A 89 -12.80 3.86 -0.17
N ALA A 90 -12.75 4.53 -1.32
CA ALA A 90 -11.53 4.74 -2.11
C ALA A 90 -10.48 5.54 -1.33
N ARG A 91 -10.87 6.62 -0.65
CA ARG A 91 -10.00 7.41 0.23
C ARG A 91 -9.42 6.56 1.34
N SER A 92 -10.25 5.78 2.03
CA SER A 92 -9.81 4.92 3.13
C SER A 92 -8.76 3.90 2.67
N ILE A 93 -8.97 3.30 1.49
CA ILE A 93 -8.01 2.38 0.86
C ILE A 93 -6.69 3.10 0.55
N VAL A 94 -6.75 4.26 -0.09
CA VAL A 94 -5.56 5.02 -0.50
C VAL A 94 -4.78 5.53 0.71
N VAL A 95 -5.45 5.89 1.81
CA VAL A 95 -4.80 6.21 3.10
C VAL A 95 -3.94 5.04 3.59
N ALA A 96 -4.49 3.82 3.62
CA ALA A 96 -3.75 2.64 4.05
C ALA A 96 -2.50 2.41 3.18
N LEU A 97 -2.65 2.52 1.86
CA LEU A 97 -1.57 2.34 0.90
C LEU A 97 -0.47 3.41 1.03
N ILE A 98 -0.83 4.67 1.25
CA ILE A 98 0.11 5.77 1.51
C ILE A 98 0.97 5.47 2.73
N ILE A 99 0.31 5.20 3.86
CA ILE A 99 0.98 5.01 5.15
C ILE A 99 1.87 3.77 5.10
N GLN A 100 1.39 2.68 4.49
CA GLN A 100 2.18 1.46 4.34
C GLN A 100 3.42 1.70 3.45
N SER A 101 3.29 2.46 2.37
CA SER A 101 4.42 2.74 1.47
C SER A 101 5.52 3.52 2.17
N ASP A 102 5.17 4.53 2.98
CA ASP A 102 6.13 5.23 3.82
C ASP A 102 6.80 4.29 4.82
N GLU A 103 6.06 3.38 5.44
CA GLU A 103 6.64 2.45 6.41
C GLU A 103 7.63 1.47 5.76
N ILE A 104 7.34 0.94 4.57
CA ILE A 104 8.25 0.05 3.85
C ILE A 104 9.60 0.75 3.60
N VAL A 105 9.56 2.00 3.11
CA VAL A 105 10.78 2.79 2.88
C VAL A 105 11.52 3.05 4.20
N LEU A 106 10.80 3.50 5.23
CA LEU A 106 11.40 3.89 6.51
C LEU A 106 11.90 2.70 7.35
N LYS A 107 11.43 1.47 7.10
CA LYS A 107 11.92 0.27 7.76
C LYS A 107 13.20 -0.26 7.16
N ASN A 108 13.52 0.06 5.90
CA ASN A 108 14.76 -0.44 5.29
C ASN A 108 16.00 0.20 5.97
N PRO A 109 16.93 -0.60 6.53
CA PRO A 109 18.17 -0.11 7.13
C PRO A 109 19.23 0.33 6.09
N SER A 110 19.18 -0.19 4.86
CA SER A 110 20.15 0.10 3.79
C SER A 110 19.99 1.50 3.19
N LEU A 111 19.01 2.27 3.65
CA LEU A 111 18.66 3.56 3.09
C LEU A 111 19.25 4.71 3.90
N ASP A 112 20.36 5.23 3.37
CA ASP A 112 20.80 6.63 3.52
C ASP A 112 19.69 7.63 3.08
N SER A 113 18.65 7.12 2.40
CA SER A 113 17.48 7.85 1.93
C SER A 113 16.37 7.99 2.97
N ARG A 114 16.44 7.42 4.19
CA ARG A 114 15.44 7.70 5.24
C ARG A 114 15.32 9.19 5.53
N GLU A 115 16.46 9.89 5.60
CA GLU A 115 16.49 11.34 5.79
C GLU A 115 16.07 12.12 4.55
N ARG A 116 16.20 11.52 3.36
CA ARG A 116 15.89 12.13 2.06
C ARG A 116 14.49 11.78 1.57
N TRP A 117 13.78 10.87 2.24
CA TRP A 117 12.45 10.42 1.85
C TRP A 117 11.41 11.46 2.24
N PHE A 118 10.84 12.10 1.23
CA PHE A 118 9.70 12.99 1.40
C PHE A 118 8.44 12.18 1.70
N LYS A 119 8.11 12.02 2.99
CA LYS A 119 6.99 11.15 3.43
C LYS A 119 5.69 11.45 2.67
N LEU A 120 5.14 10.44 2.01
CA LEU A 120 3.90 10.52 1.25
C LEU A 120 2.73 10.94 2.15
N GLN A 121 2.68 10.46 3.39
CA GLN A 121 1.66 10.83 4.37
C GLN A 121 1.68 12.33 4.71
N GLN A 122 2.85 12.98 4.76
CA GLN A 122 2.94 14.41 4.98
C GLN A 122 2.50 15.19 3.74
N GLN A 123 2.84 14.69 2.55
CA GLN A 123 2.51 15.34 1.29
C GLN A 123 1.00 15.28 1.01
N LEU A 124 0.40 14.10 1.12
CA LEU A 124 -0.98 13.82 0.69
C LEU A 124 -2.03 13.94 1.81
N LEU A 125 -1.67 13.55 3.04
CA LEU A 125 -2.60 13.50 4.18
C LEU A 125 -2.39 14.62 5.20
N LYS A 126 -1.27 15.34 5.09
CA LYS A 126 -0.82 16.35 6.07
C LYS A 126 -0.71 15.80 7.49
N VAL A 127 -0.31 14.52 7.63
CA VAL A 127 -0.04 13.87 8.92
C VAL A 127 1.42 13.49 9.04
N SER A 128 1.93 13.42 10.26
CA SER A 128 3.29 12.95 10.57
C SER A 128 3.31 11.63 11.35
N ASP A 129 2.16 11.24 11.90
CA ASP A 129 1.92 10.10 12.78
C ASP A 129 1.09 9.01 12.08
N GLY A 130 1.41 8.68 10.83
CA GLY A 130 0.68 7.73 10.00
C GLY A 130 0.50 6.36 10.67
N GLY A 131 1.48 5.89 11.45
CA GLY A 131 1.37 4.67 12.24
C GLY A 131 0.13 4.66 13.15
N ASN A 132 -0.05 5.70 13.96
CA ASN A 132 -1.22 5.84 14.84
C ASN A 132 -2.51 6.08 14.02
N GLN A 133 -2.41 6.91 12.98
CA GLN A 133 -3.56 7.23 12.14
C GLN A 133 -4.11 5.99 11.43
N PHE A 134 -3.25 5.06 11.00
CA PHE A 134 -3.67 3.80 10.39
C PHE A 134 -4.61 3.03 11.32
N PHE A 135 -4.23 2.82 12.59
CA PHE A 135 -5.07 2.07 13.53
C PHE A 135 -6.34 2.83 13.92
N ARG A 136 -6.29 4.17 14.02
CA ARG A 136 -7.50 4.98 14.20
C ARG A 136 -8.49 4.85 13.04
N TYR A 137 -8.01 4.84 11.79
CA TYR A 137 -8.87 4.56 10.64
C TYR A 137 -9.44 3.14 10.71
N LEU A 138 -8.59 2.15 11.01
CA LEU A 138 -9.01 0.76 11.13
C LEU A 138 -10.13 0.58 12.17
N GLU A 139 -9.97 1.13 13.37
CA GLU A 139 -10.97 1.05 14.44
C GLU A 139 -12.32 1.63 14.01
N ARG A 140 -12.33 2.79 13.32
CA ARG A 140 -13.55 3.40 12.79
C ARG A 140 -14.21 2.51 11.73
N LEU A 141 -13.42 1.93 10.83
CA LEU A 141 -13.95 1.02 9.80
C LEU A 141 -14.56 -0.23 10.45
N MET A 142 -13.91 -0.77 11.49
CA MET A 142 -14.37 -1.93 12.25
C MET A 142 -15.66 -1.69 13.03
N ALA A 143 -16.02 -0.43 13.32
CA ALA A 143 -17.30 -0.09 13.96
C ALA A 143 -18.51 -0.32 13.04
N SER A 144 -18.31 -0.40 11.72
CA SER A 144 -19.38 -0.67 10.73
C SER A 144 -18.90 -1.63 9.64
N PRO A 145 -18.57 -2.89 10.00
CA PRO A 145 -17.82 -3.79 9.13
C PRO A 145 -18.57 -4.19 7.86
N ALA A 146 -19.90 -4.29 7.92
CA ALA A 146 -20.72 -4.58 6.75
C ALA A 146 -20.63 -3.47 5.68
N LYS A 147 -20.50 -2.20 6.09
CA LYS A 147 -20.37 -1.05 5.18
C LYS A 147 -18.95 -0.88 4.66
N ASN A 148 -17.95 -1.25 5.46
CA ASN A 148 -16.54 -0.99 5.20
C ASN A 148 -15.76 -2.24 4.77
N LYS A 149 -16.47 -3.27 4.30
CA LYS A 149 -15.91 -4.61 4.09
C LYS A 149 -14.67 -4.59 3.21
N PHE A 150 -14.70 -3.86 2.09
CA PHE A 150 -13.60 -3.87 1.15
C PHE A 150 -12.40 -3.06 1.68
N SER A 151 -12.62 -1.89 2.29
CA SER A 151 -11.54 -1.18 3.01
C SER A 151 -10.89 -2.06 4.07
N LEU A 152 -11.68 -2.77 4.90
CA LEU A 152 -11.15 -3.66 5.94
C LEU A 152 -10.24 -4.75 5.36
N GLN A 153 -10.59 -5.32 4.20
CA GLN A 153 -9.73 -6.30 3.52
C GLN A 153 -8.39 -5.70 3.08
N VAL A 154 -8.36 -4.45 2.62
CA VAL A 154 -7.12 -3.78 2.23
C VAL A 154 -6.25 -3.46 3.45
N PHE A 155 -6.85 -3.00 4.56
CA PHE A 155 -6.12 -2.82 5.81
C PHE A 155 -5.54 -4.14 6.33
N TYR A 156 -6.32 -5.22 6.26
CA TYR A 156 -5.85 -6.56 6.59
C TYR A 156 -4.66 -6.97 5.72
N LEU A 157 -4.73 -6.74 4.40
CA LEU A 157 -3.61 -6.98 3.49
C LEU A 157 -2.35 -6.20 3.91
N CYS A 158 -2.47 -4.92 4.27
CA CYS A 158 -1.34 -4.11 4.70
C CYS A 158 -0.66 -4.72 5.95
N LEU A 159 -1.45 -5.14 6.93
CA LEU A 159 -0.96 -5.82 8.14
C LEU A 159 -0.29 -7.15 7.82
N LYS A 160 -0.87 -7.96 6.92
CA LYS A 160 -0.28 -9.23 6.47
C LYS A 160 1.03 -9.06 5.70
N GLN A 161 1.22 -7.91 5.05
CA GLN A 161 2.48 -7.51 4.41
C GLN A 161 3.50 -6.93 5.41
N GLY A 162 3.26 -7.05 6.72
CA GLY A 162 4.21 -6.65 7.76
C GLY A 162 4.09 -5.20 8.23
N PHE A 163 2.98 -4.53 7.91
CA PHE A 163 2.70 -3.23 8.49
C PHE A 163 2.56 -3.35 10.02
N ALA A 164 3.28 -2.53 10.77
CA ALA A 164 3.26 -2.57 12.24
C ALA A 164 2.90 -1.22 12.88
N GLY A 165 3.24 -0.11 12.24
CA GLY A 165 2.98 1.24 12.75
C GLY A 165 3.43 1.40 14.20
N GLU A 166 2.51 1.87 15.03
CA GLU A 166 2.73 2.11 16.46
C GLU A 166 2.98 0.84 17.29
N TYR A 167 2.70 -0.34 16.74
CA TYR A 167 2.83 -1.64 17.40
C TYR A 167 4.13 -2.37 17.03
N ILE A 168 5.13 -1.69 16.47
CA ILE A 168 6.41 -2.30 16.07
C ILE A 168 7.07 -3.13 17.20
N ASP A 169 6.97 -2.64 18.45
CA ASP A 169 7.48 -3.32 19.64
C ASP A 169 6.42 -4.13 20.41
N ARG A 170 5.16 -4.12 19.95
CA ARG A 170 4.01 -4.77 20.61
C ARG A 170 3.37 -5.82 19.71
N LYS A 171 4.19 -6.77 19.23
CA LYS A 171 3.79 -7.81 18.27
C LYS A 171 2.56 -8.62 18.70
N VAL A 172 2.46 -8.98 19.98
CA VAL A 172 1.32 -9.74 20.51
C VAL A 172 0.01 -8.95 20.39
N GLU A 173 0.04 -7.64 20.61
CA GLU A 173 -1.14 -6.78 20.43
C GLU A 173 -1.52 -6.65 18.96
N LEU A 174 -0.52 -6.49 18.08
CA LEU A 174 -0.71 -6.45 16.64
C LEU A 174 -1.36 -7.75 16.12
N GLU A 175 -0.90 -8.91 16.58
CA GLU A 175 -1.47 -10.21 16.23
C GLU A 175 -2.93 -10.34 16.67
N LYS A 176 -3.28 -9.85 17.87
CA LYS A 176 -4.68 -9.82 18.34
C LYS A 176 -5.55 -8.95 17.44
N ILE A 177 -5.05 -7.81 16.98
CA ILE A 177 -5.76 -6.92 16.04
C ILE A 177 -5.97 -7.62 14.71
N ILE A 178 -4.92 -8.25 14.16
CA ILE A 178 -4.98 -9.01 12.90
C ILE A 178 -6.00 -10.14 12.99
N PHE A 179 -5.99 -10.90 14.08
CA PHE A 179 -6.93 -12.00 14.32
C PHE A 179 -8.38 -11.49 14.38
N ARG A 180 -8.65 -10.48 15.21
CA ARG A 180 -9.98 -9.87 15.32
C ARG A 180 -10.48 -9.32 13.98
N LEU A 181 -9.60 -8.70 13.20
CA LEU A 181 -9.93 -8.18 11.88
C LEU A 181 -10.29 -9.31 10.89
N ALA A 182 -9.56 -10.42 10.92
CA ALA A 182 -9.86 -11.59 10.10
C ALA A 182 -11.24 -12.18 10.43
N GLU A 183 -11.53 -12.42 11.72
CA GLU A 183 -12.85 -12.91 12.17
C GLU A 183 -13.98 -11.97 11.74
N LEU A 184 -13.74 -10.65 11.86
CA LEU A 184 -14.72 -9.65 11.45
C LEU A 184 -15.00 -9.73 9.95
N ILE A 185 -13.96 -9.83 9.11
CA ILE A 185 -14.11 -9.97 7.66
C ILE A 185 -14.85 -11.26 7.31
N GLU A 186 -14.53 -12.38 7.95
CA GLU A 186 -15.21 -13.66 7.75
C GLU A 186 -16.70 -13.58 8.12
N SER A 187 -17.04 -12.98 9.26
CA SER A 187 -18.43 -12.82 9.68
C SER A 187 -19.25 -11.99 8.67
N THR A 188 -18.64 -11.02 7.99
CA THR A 188 -19.29 -10.25 6.92
C THR A 188 -19.44 -10.99 5.59
N LEU A 189 -18.78 -12.14 5.41
CA LEU A 189 -18.93 -13.01 4.24
C LEU A 189 -20.11 -13.97 4.39
N HIS A 190 -20.46 -14.33 5.63
CA HIS A 190 -21.52 -15.30 5.93
C HIS A 190 -22.89 -14.66 6.25
N TYR A 191 -23.02 -13.33 6.18
CA TYR A 191 -24.30 -12.66 6.35
C TYR A 191 -25.19 -12.85 5.11
N THR A 192 -26.12 -13.80 5.16
CA THR A 192 -27.32 -13.81 4.33
C THR A 192 -28.36 -12.91 5.01
N PRO A 193 -28.94 -11.91 4.32
CA PRO A 193 -30.08 -11.19 4.85
C PRO A 193 -31.29 -12.13 4.80
N VAL A 194 -31.47 -12.92 5.86
CA VAL A 194 -32.71 -13.63 6.13
C VAL A 194 -33.40 -12.87 7.26
N ASP A 195 -34.60 -12.38 6.97
CA ASP A 195 -35.58 -11.78 7.87
C ASP A 195 -35.25 -10.41 8.47
N LYS A 196 -35.72 -9.36 7.79
CA LYS A 196 -36.32 -8.16 8.40
C LYS A 196 -37.24 -7.44 7.40
N ILE A 197 -38.29 -8.13 6.97
CA ILE A 197 -39.56 -7.44 6.66
C ILE A 197 -40.29 -7.32 7.99
N VAL A 198 -39.99 -6.28 8.76
CA VAL A 198 -40.91 -5.78 9.77
C VAL A 198 -40.99 -4.27 9.57
N ASN A 199 -42.15 -3.86 9.08
CA ASN A 199 -42.60 -2.47 9.05
C ASN A 199 -42.32 -1.81 10.40
N THR A 200 -41.68 -0.65 10.38
CA THR A 200 -42.04 0.47 11.25
C THR A 200 -41.58 1.77 10.62
N SER A 201 -42.55 2.52 10.09
CA SER A 201 -42.44 3.97 9.96
C SER A 201 -42.23 4.58 11.34
N SER A 202 -41.20 5.41 11.48
CA SER A 202 -41.22 6.76 12.08
C SER A 202 -39.82 7.15 12.56
N ALA A 203 -39.40 8.36 12.13
CA ALA A 203 -38.49 9.35 12.71
C ALA A 203 -37.48 8.88 13.81
N VAL A 204 -36.22 9.29 13.79
CA VAL A 204 -35.75 10.68 13.91
C VAL A 204 -34.31 10.76 13.40
N SER A 205 -34.02 11.80 12.63
CA SER A 205 -32.68 12.25 12.25
C SER A 205 -31.96 12.76 13.50
N ASP A 206 -30.93 12.03 13.92
CA ASP A 206 -29.98 12.51 14.92
C ASP A 206 -28.57 12.50 14.29
N GLU A 207 -28.36 13.47 13.40
CA GLU A 207 -27.02 13.93 13.02
C GLU A 207 -26.42 14.65 14.24
N SER A 208 -25.93 13.86 15.20
CA SER A 208 -25.08 14.38 16.24
C SER A 208 -23.75 14.80 15.62
N GLN A 209 -23.59 16.11 15.54
CA GLN A 209 -22.37 16.85 15.28
C GLN A 209 -21.17 16.19 15.99
N PHE A 210 -20.26 15.59 15.22
CA PHE A 210 -18.95 15.20 15.72
C PHE A 210 -17.86 15.60 14.73
N ASP A 211 -16.75 16.11 15.29
CA ASP A 211 -15.83 17.08 14.69
C ASP A 211 -15.15 16.64 13.38
N ASN A 212 -15.76 16.99 12.25
CA ASN A 212 -15.23 16.84 10.88
C ASN A 212 -13.99 17.71 10.57
N ARG A 213 -13.52 18.57 11.48
CA ARG A 213 -12.53 19.62 11.15
C ARG A 213 -11.11 19.14 10.84
N ARG A 214 -10.81 17.83 10.98
CA ARG A 214 -9.46 17.29 10.68
C ARG A 214 -9.39 16.41 9.43
N GLU A 215 -10.52 15.99 8.87
CA GLU A 215 -10.59 15.14 7.67
C GLU A 215 -10.53 15.93 6.36
N ASP A 216 -10.78 17.24 6.40
CA ASP A 216 -10.62 18.18 5.28
C ASP A 216 -9.15 18.45 4.86
N ARG A 217 -8.20 17.71 5.42
CA ARG A 217 -6.76 17.86 5.10
C ARG A 217 -6.26 16.87 4.05
N PHE A 218 -7.16 16.08 3.47
CA PHE A 218 -6.85 15.35 2.25
C PHE A 218 -6.69 16.37 1.12
N ILE A 219 -5.59 16.30 0.36
CA ILE A 219 -5.52 17.08 -0.88
C ILE A 219 -6.65 16.59 -1.79
N ASP A 220 -7.51 17.51 -2.19
CA ASP A 220 -8.56 17.28 -3.17
C ASP A 220 -7.95 16.76 -4.48
N PHE A 221 -8.09 15.45 -4.71
CA PHE A 221 -7.60 14.79 -5.92
C PHE A 221 -8.45 15.11 -7.16
N SER A 222 -9.60 15.79 -7.01
CA SER A 222 -10.54 16.05 -8.11
C SER A 222 -10.10 17.13 -9.10
N ARG A 223 -9.03 17.89 -8.81
CA ARG A 223 -8.68 19.10 -9.59
C ARG A 223 -7.89 18.92 -10.88
N HIS A 224 -7.56 17.71 -11.35
CA HIS A 224 -6.74 17.57 -12.57
C HIS A 224 -7.26 16.49 -13.53
N THR A 225 -7.72 17.00 -14.69
CA THR A 225 -8.01 16.41 -16.01
C THR A 225 -8.43 14.93 -16.12
N PRO A 226 -9.53 14.63 -16.84
CA PRO A 226 -9.95 13.26 -17.11
C PRO A 226 -8.97 12.59 -18.08
N ILE A 227 -8.34 11.51 -17.63
CA ILE A 227 -7.58 10.60 -18.49
C ILE A 227 -8.57 9.57 -19.05
N THR A 228 -8.97 9.77 -20.29
CA THR A 228 -9.71 8.80 -21.11
C THR A 228 -8.78 7.65 -21.44
N TYR A 229 -9.02 6.37 -21.06
CA TYR A 229 -8.53 5.22 -21.86
C TYR A 229 -9.21 3.87 -21.57
N LEU A 230 -9.57 3.25 -22.71
CA LEU A 230 -9.46 1.85 -23.18
C LEU A 230 -10.13 0.68 -22.44
N LYS A 231 -11.07 0.07 -23.16
CA LYS A 231 -11.60 -1.28 -22.97
C LYS A 231 -10.48 -2.31 -23.14
N THR A 232 -10.28 -3.18 -22.15
CA THR A 232 -9.56 -4.45 -22.34
C THR A 232 -10.47 -5.64 -22.08
N ASN A 233 -10.25 -6.69 -22.88
CA ASN A 233 -11.13 -7.82 -23.12
C ASN A 233 -11.63 -8.54 -21.86
N LYS A 234 -12.95 -8.71 -21.82
CA LYS A 234 -13.63 -9.79 -21.10
C LYS A 234 -13.15 -11.11 -21.70
N ASP A 235 -12.66 -12.03 -20.87
CA ASP A 235 -13.05 -13.44 -20.94
C ASP A 235 -12.43 -14.26 -19.79
N LYS A 236 -13.26 -15.19 -19.30
CA LYS A 236 -13.01 -16.28 -18.32
C LYS A 236 -13.28 -15.94 -16.85
N VAL A 237 -14.57 -15.83 -16.54
CA VAL A 237 -15.12 -16.08 -15.20
C VAL A 237 -15.23 -17.59 -14.98
N GLY A 238 -14.59 -18.09 -13.94
CA GLY A 238 -14.71 -19.49 -13.50
C GLY A 238 -14.47 -19.62 -12.00
N LYS A 239 -15.57 -19.69 -11.24
CA LYS A 239 -15.70 -20.01 -9.79
C LYS A 239 -14.96 -19.06 -8.82
N GLY A 240 -15.73 -18.40 -7.95
CA GLY A 240 -15.24 -17.44 -6.96
C GLY A 240 -14.22 -18.07 -6.01
N LEU A 241 -12.95 -17.76 -6.24
CA LEU A 241 -11.86 -18.00 -5.29
C LEU A 241 -12.12 -17.14 -4.04
N SER A 242 -11.97 -17.74 -2.86
CA SER A 242 -11.89 -16.97 -1.61
C SER A 242 -10.80 -15.90 -1.74
N ILE A 243 -11.00 -14.72 -1.16
CA ILE A 243 -9.99 -13.64 -1.14
C ILE A 243 -8.64 -14.17 -0.63
N THR A 244 -8.65 -15.09 0.34
CA THR A 244 -7.47 -15.77 0.87
C THR A 244 -6.80 -16.64 -0.18
N GLU A 245 -7.57 -17.29 -1.06
CA GLU A 245 -7.07 -18.15 -2.14
C GLU A 245 -6.54 -17.30 -3.32
N TYR A 246 -7.14 -16.14 -3.58
CA TYR A 246 -6.63 -15.14 -4.51
C TYR A 246 -5.30 -14.56 -4.01
N LEU A 247 -5.25 -14.15 -2.73
CA LEU A 247 -4.05 -13.66 -2.05
C LEU A 247 -2.94 -14.73 -2.02
N ARG A 248 -3.30 -15.98 -1.76
CA ARG A 248 -2.37 -17.12 -1.77
C ARG A 248 -1.79 -17.41 -3.15
N ARG A 249 -2.64 -17.47 -4.18
CA ARG A 249 -2.21 -17.82 -5.56
C ARG A 249 -1.37 -16.74 -6.24
N ARG A 250 -1.58 -15.46 -5.91
CA ARG A 250 -0.86 -14.34 -6.53
C ARG A 250 0.35 -13.86 -5.72
N ILE A 251 0.37 -14.08 -4.40
CA ILE A 251 1.32 -13.43 -3.48
C ILE A 251 2.05 -14.41 -2.56
N GLY A 252 1.72 -15.72 -2.60
CA GLY A 252 2.44 -16.74 -1.83
C GLY A 252 2.21 -16.69 -0.32
N VAL A 253 1.03 -16.21 0.14
CA VAL A 253 0.62 -16.16 1.56
C VAL A 253 -0.35 -17.29 1.92
#